data_AF-A0A2S6HC00-F1
#
_entry.id   AF-A0A2S6HC00-F1
#
_cell.length_a   1.000
_cell.length_b   1.000
_cell.length_c   1.000
_cell.angle_alpha   90.00
_cell.angle_beta   90.00
_cell.angle_gamma   90.00
#
_symmetry.space_group_name_H-M   'P 1'
#
loop_
_entity.id
_entity.type
_entity.pdbx_description
1 polymer ?
#
loop_
_entity_poly.entity_id
_entity_poly.type
_entity_poly.pdbx_seq_one_letter_code
_entity_poly.pdbx_strand_id
1 'polypeptide(L)'
;MYIPSQFEQPDIEVMHELIRNRPLATLVTLDSNGINANHIPLHLSPMPEPFGVLRGHIARANPLWHDLAADVETLAIFHGPDAYISPSWSCD
;
A
#
# COMPACT_ATOMS: atom_id res chain seq x y z
N MET A 1 6.17 10.97 -0.13
CA MET A 1 7.47 10.26 -0.14
C MET A 1 8.30 10.86 -1.27
N TYR A 2 9.61 11.08 -1.12
CA TYR A 2 10.45 11.51 -2.24
C TYR A 2 10.88 10.29 -3.05
N ILE A 3 10.55 10.28 -4.34
CA ILE A 3 10.96 9.22 -5.28
C ILE A 3 11.79 9.90 -6.37
N PRO A 4 13.10 9.60 -6.48
CA PRO A 4 13.91 10.07 -7.60
C PRO A 4 13.28 9.66 -8.94
N SER A 5 13.33 10.53 -9.96
CA SER A 5 12.65 10.30 -11.25
C SER A 5 13.04 8.98 -11.92
N GLN A 6 14.31 8.56 -11.79
CA GLN A 6 14.80 7.28 -12.30
C GLN A 6 14.18 6.03 -11.63
N PHE A 7 13.48 6.20 -10.50
CA PHE A 7 12.78 5.14 -9.78
C PHE A 7 11.25 5.32 -9.79
N GLU A 8 10.75 6.36 -10.47
CA GLU A 8 9.32 6.56 -10.63
C GLU A 8 8.74 5.46 -11.54
N GLN A 9 7.61 4.87 -11.13
CA GLN A 9 6.85 3.93 -11.95
C GLN A 9 5.52 4.60 -12.33
N PRO A 10 5.43 5.20 -13.53
CA PRO A 10 4.21 5.88 -13.97
C PRO A 10 3.17 4.93 -14.58
N ASP A 11 3.54 3.68 -14.89
CA ASP A 11 2.63 2.71 -15.50
C ASP A 11 1.67 2.11 -14.46
N ILE A 12 0.39 2.44 -14.63
CA ILE A 12 -0.68 1.99 -13.75
C ILE A 12 -0.94 0.49 -13.82
N GLU A 13 -0.74 -0.13 -14.98
CA GLU A 13 -0.95 -1.57 -15.13
C GLU A 13 0.13 -2.35 -14.38
N VAL A 14 1.37 -1.85 -14.36
CA VAL A 14 2.45 -2.40 -13.53
C VAL A 14 2.12 -2.29 -12.05
N MET A 15 1.58 -1.14 -11.60
CA MET A 15 1.13 -0.97 -10.22
C MET A 15 -0.04 -1.90 -9.87
N HIS A 16 -1.02 -2.03 -10.75
CA HIS A 16 -2.17 -2.93 -10.59
C HIS A 16 -1.76 -4.41 -10.56
N GLU A 17 -0.78 -4.80 -11.38
CA GLU A 17 -0.20 -6.14 -11.35
C GLU A 17 0.50 -6.42 -10.03
N LEU A 18 1.29 -5.48 -9.51
CA LEU A 18 1.93 -5.61 -8.19
C LEU A 18 0.89 -5.82 -7.09
N ILE A 19 -0.18 -5.02 -7.07
CA ILE A 19 -1.26 -5.13 -6.08
C ILE A 19 -1.92 -6.51 -6.15
N ARG A 20 -2.22 -7.00 -7.36
CA ARG A 20 -2.85 -8.33 -7.56
C ARG A 20 -1.93 -9.47 -7.12
N ASN A 21 -0.63 -9.37 -7.41
CA ASN A 21 0.35 -10.39 -7.06
C ASN A 21 0.73 -10.37 -5.57
N ARG A 22 0.55 -9.22 -4.90
CA ARG A 22 0.94 -9.02 -3.49
C ARG A 22 -0.14 -8.26 -2.72
N PRO A 23 -1.32 -8.86 -2.48
CA PRO A 23 -2.50 -8.15 -2.01
C PRO A 23 -2.49 -7.79 -0.51
N LEU A 24 -1.51 -8.27 0.27
CA LEU A 24 -1.40 -7.93 1.68
C LEU A 24 -0.79 -6.53 1.83
N ALA A 25 -1.65 -5.53 2.03
CA ALA A 25 -1.23 -4.15 2.20
C ALA A 25 -0.92 -3.84 3.66
N THR A 26 0.00 -2.90 3.88
CA THR A 26 0.09 -2.16 5.14
C THR A 26 -0.82 -0.94 5.03
N LEU A 27 -1.95 -0.97 5.73
CA LEU A 27 -2.92 0.11 5.77
C LEU A 27 -2.63 1.01 6.97
N VAL A 28 -2.24 2.25 6.69
CA VAL A 28 -1.89 3.28 7.67
C VAL A 28 -3.02 4.28 7.79
N THR A 29 -3.57 4.40 8.99
CA THR A 29 -4.66 5.32 9.34
C THR A 29 -4.21 6.28 10.44
N LEU A 30 -4.91 7.40 10.56
CA LEU A 30 -4.71 8.37 11.63
C LEU A 30 -6.03 8.57 12.37
N ASP A 31 -6.00 8.42 13.68
CA ASP A 31 -7.13 8.69 14.57
C ASP A 31 -6.72 9.63 15.72
N SER A 32 -7.63 9.86 16.66
CA SER A 32 -7.38 10.73 17.83
C SER A 32 -6.29 10.23 18.80
N ASN A 33 -5.96 8.93 18.76
CA ASN A 33 -4.89 8.30 19.53
C ASN A 33 -3.56 8.28 18.75
N GLY A 34 -3.56 8.60 17.45
CA GLY A 34 -2.38 8.73 16.61
C GLY A 34 -2.40 7.83 15.38
N ILE A 35 -1.21 7.46 14.91
CA ILE A 35 -1.04 6.65 13.69
C ILE A 35 -1.18 5.17 14.05
N ASN A 36 -1.96 4.44 13.26
CA ASN A 36 -2.14 3.00 13.36
C ASN A 36 -1.79 2.33 12.02
N ALA A 37 -1.17 1.16 12.06
CA ALA A 37 -0.78 0.39 10.88
C ALA A 37 -1.27 -1.05 11.00
N ASN A 38 -2.07 -1.48 10.04
CA ASN A 38 -2.68 -2.82 10.00
C ASN A 38 -2.30 -3.54 8.71
N HIS A 39 -1.98 -4.83 8.80
CA HIS A 39 -1.80 -5.67 7.61
C HIS A 39 -3.16 -6.21 7.14
N ILE A 40 -3.68 -5.67 6.04
CA ILE A 40 -5.01 -5.99 5.53
C ILE A 40 -4.89 -6.48 4.08
N PRO A 41 -5.41 -7.68 3.75
CA PRO A 41 -5.58 -8.09 2.36
C PRO A 41 -6.56 -7.16 1.63
N LEU A 42 -6.10 -6.55 0.54
CA LEU A 42 -6.88 -5.67 -0.31
C LEU A 42 -6.96 -6.24 -1.73
N HIS A 43 -8.19 -6.32 -2.25
CA HIS A 43 -8.48 -6.67 -3.62
C HIS A 43 -8.69 -5.41 -4.45
N LEU A 44 -7.94 -5.28 -5.54
CA LEU A 44 -8.12 -4.19 -6.50
C LEU A 44 -9.25 -4.52 -7.48
N SER A 45 -10.26 -3.65 -7.54
CA SER A 45 -11.22 -3.58 -8.62
C SER A 45 -10.77 -2.47 -9.60
N PRO A 46 -10.58 -2.72 -10.89
CA PRO A 46 -9.99 -1.74 -11.82
C PRO A 46 -10.92 -0.56 -12.14
N MET A 47 -12.19 -0.61 -11.73
CA MET A 47 -13.17 0.45 -11.97
C MET A 47 -13.50 1.20 -10.67
N PRO A 48 -13.71 2.53 -10.75
CA PRO A 48 -13.63 3.36 -11.95
C PRO A 48 -12.18 3.71 -12.31
N GLU A 49 -11.94 3.95 -13.60
CA GLU A 49 -10.66 4.47 -14.08
C GLU A 49 -10.35 5.88 -13.52
N PRO A 50 -9.06 6.26 -13.44
CA PRO A 50 -7.90 5.47 -13.86
C PRO A 50 -7.43 4.47 -12.78
N PHE A 51 -7.66 4.74 -11.50
CA PHE A 51 -6.99 4.03 -10.38
C PHE A 51 -7.76 2.84 -9.80
N GLY A 52 -9.05 2.71 -10.11
CA GLY A 52 -9.88 1.66 -9.52
C GLY A 52 -10.20 1.90 -8.04
N VAL A 53 -10.57 0.82 -7.36
CA VAL A 53 -10.98 0.79 -5.95
C VAL A 53 -10.33 -0.39 -5.23
N LEU A 54 -9.72 -0.13 -4.08
CA LEU A 54 -9.27 -1.18 -3.16
C LEU A 54 -10.43 -1.60 -2.25
N ARG A 55 -10.69 -2.90 -2.19
CA ARG A 55 -11.73 -3.51 -1.35
C ARG A 55 -11.09 -4.48 -0.38
N GLY A 56 -11.44 -4.36 0.89
CA GLY A 56 -10.99 -5.26 1.94
C GLY A 56 -12.09 -5.53 2.96
N HIS A 57 -11.78 -6.41 3.90
CA HIS A 57 -12.65 -6.69 5.03
C HIS A 57 -11.86 -6.58 6.33
N ILE A 58 -12.49 -5.95 7.31
CA ILE A 58 -11.95 -5.78 8.65
C ILE A 58 -12.84 -6.57 9.60
N ALA A 59 -12.23 -7.38 10.46
CA ALA A 59 -12.97 -8.09 11.50
C ALA A 59 -13.62 -7.08 12.45
N ARG A 60 -14.85 -7.34 12.91
CA ARG A 60 -15.54 -6.46 13.88
C ARG A 60 -14.79 -6.27 15.20
N ALA A 61 -13.92 -7.22 15.55
CA ALA A 61 -13.06 -7.13 16.74
C ALA A 61 -11.86 -6.19 16.55
N ASN A 62 -11.51 -5.82 15.31
CA ASN A 62 -10.44 -4.87 15.03
C ASN A 62 -11.00 -3.44 15.10
N PRO A 63 -10.57 -2.58 16.04
CA PRO A 63 -11.10 -1.22 16.21
C PRO A 63 -11.09 -0.35 14.93
N LEU A 64 -10.19 -0.66 14.00
CA LEU A 64 -10.04 0.00 12.71
C LEU A 64 -11.36 0.20 11.93
N TRP A 65 -12.33 -0.70 12.01
CA TRP A 65 -13.59 -0.52 11.26
C TRP A 65 -14.43 0.67 11.75
N HIS A 66 -14.26 1.06 13.02
CA HIS A 66 -14.98 2.16 13.66
C HIS A 66 -14.15 3.45 13.71
N ASP A 67 -12.85 3.32 13.92
CA ASP A 67 -11.94 4.47 14.13
C ASP A 67 -11.58 5.22 12.84
N LEU A 68 -12.00 4.69 11.68
CA LEU A 68 -11.83 5.34 10.37
C LEU A 68 -12.71 6.59 10.24
N ALA A 69 -12.08 7.76 10.23
CA ALA A 69 -12.72 9.02 9.91
C ALA A 69 -12.78 9.24 8.38
N ALA A 70 -13.96 9.56 7.86
CA ALA A 70 -14.18 9.68 6.41
C ALA A 70 -13.45 10.87 5.76
N ASP A 71 -13.04 11.86 6.56
CA ASP A 71 -12.34 13.08 6.16
C ASP A 71 -10.81 12.97 6.36
N VAL A 72 -10.30 11.82 6.79
CA VAL A 72 -8.87 11.58 7.00
C VAL A 72 -8.33 10.64 5.93
N GLU A 73 -7.27 11.08 5.25
CA GLU A 73 -6.58 10.26 4.25
C GLU A 73 -5.95 9.00 4.88
N THR A 74 -6.00 7.91 4.13
CA THR A 74 -5.40 6.62 4.51
C THR A 74 -4.35 6.24 3.47
N LEU A 75 -3.23 5.69 3.93
CA LEU A 75 -2.15 5.22 3.05
C LEU A 75 -2.14 3.68 3.01
N ALA A 76 -2.33 3.10 1.82
CA ALA A 76 -2.12 1.67 1.57
C ALA A 76 -0.76 1.45 0.90
N ILE A 77 0.09 0.63 1.51
CA ILE A 77 1.42 0.29 0.99
C ILE A 77 1.43 -1.17 0.54
N PHE A 78 1.83 -1.38 -0.71
CA PHE A 78 2.05 -2.72 -1.29
C PHE A 78 3.55 -2.91 -1.53
N HIS A 79 4.11 -4.01 -1.03
CA HIS A 79 5.54 -4.22 -1.04
C HIS A 79 5.99 -5.03 -2.25
N GLY A 80 6.85 -4.46 -3.11
CA GLY A 80 7.60 -5.19 -4.12
C GLY A 80 8.69 -6.09 -3.53
N PRO A 81 9.38 -6.91 -4.34
CA PRO A 81 10.57 -7.63 -3.89
C PRO A 81 11.62 -6.64 -3.35
N ASP A 82 12.24 -6.98 -2.22
CA ASP A 82 13.35 -6.23 -1.64
C ASP A 82 14.56 -7.14 -1.47
N ALA A 83 15.74 -6.53 -1.55
CA ALA A 83 17.00 -7.20 -1.30
C ALA A 83 18.05 -6.18 -0.88
N TYR A 84 18.95 -6.59 0.01
CA TYR A 84 20.15 -5.83 0.31
C TYR A 84 21.17 -6.01 -0.82
N ILE A 85 21.73 -4.91 -1.33
CA ILE A 85 22.82 -4.92 -2.30
C ILE A 85 24.11 -4.47 -1.61
N SER A 86 25.10 -5.36 -1.51
CA SER A 86 26.37 -5.03 -0.88
C SER A 86 27.26 -4.20 -1.80
N PRO A 87 27.85 -3.09 -1.32
CA PRO A 87 28.86 -2.33 -2.07
C PRO A 87 30.08 -3.18 -2.45
N SER A 88 30.38 -4.24 -1.68
CA SER A 88 31.51 -5.13 -1.95
C SER A 88 31.32 -6.01 -3.19
N TRP A 89 30.12 -6.09 -3.78
CA TRP A 89 29.87 -6.89 -5.00
C TRP A 89 30.34 -6.20 -6.28
N SER A 90 30.60 -4.89 -6.22
CA SER A 90 31.03 -4.08 -7.36
C SER A 90 32.55 -3.91 -7.44
N CYS A 91 33.28 -4.42 -6.44
CA CYS A 91 34.73 -4.31 -6.36
C CYS A 91 35.37 -5.59 -6.90
N ASP A 92 35.65 -5.60 -8.20
CA ASP A 92 36.76 -6.35 -8.79
C ASP A 92 37.99 -5.42 -8.91
#